data_AF-A0A4Q7FA45-F1
#
_entry.id   AF-A0A4Q7FA45-F1
#
_cell.length_a   1.000
_cell.length_b   1.000
_cell.length_c   1.000
_cell.angle_alpha   90.00
_cell.angle_beta   90.00
_cell.angle_gamma   90.00
#
_symmetry.space_group_name_H-M   'P 1'
#
loop_
_entity.id
_entity.type
_entity.pdbx_description
1 polymer ?
#
loop_
_entity_poly.entity_id
_entity_poly.type
_entity_poly.pdbx_seq_one_letter_code
_entity_poly.pdbx_strand_id
1 'polypeptide(L)'
;MNDTSNAAAADPESPSPDLVQVVLDKCSAADADTVFGVLREHFPSDRGDDAPRQTGQSEPAVWTGEFCADKSPASVSGVLLADSVTADLQGGPVAVGRVRSVLESAFVAEAGGTVSGDQEVQLQLRLTGAEHGEPREKA
;
A
#
# COMPACT_ATOMS: atom_id res chain seq x y z
N MET A 1 -24.23 -44.10 -20.22
CA MET A 1 -23.11 -43.23 -20.63
C MET A 1 -23.68 -41.89 -21.03
N ASN A 2 -23.66 -40.92 -20.14
CA ASN A 2 -23.84 -39.51 -20.47
C ASN A 2 -23.06 -38.69 -19.44
N ASP A 3 -22.85 -37.41 -19.77
CA ASP A 3 -21.99 -36.41 -19.13
C ASP A 3 -20.59 -36.33 -19.76
N THR A 4 -20.49 -35.67 -20.91
CA THR A 4 -20.41 -34.20 -21.07
C THR A 4 -19.05 -33.69 -20.61
N SER A 5 -18.22 -33.39 -21.61
CA SER A 5 -17.09 -32.50 -21.57
C SER A 5 -17.40 -31.25 -20.75
N ASN A 6 -16.57 -30.96 -19.75
CA ASN A 6 -16.15 -29.64 -19.26
C ASN A 6 -15.94 -29.70 -17.73
N ALA A 7 -14.85 -30.35 -17.30
CA ALA A 7 -14.25 -30.07 -16.00
C ALA A 7 -13.40 -28.80 -16.12
N ALA A 8 -14.05 -27.69 -16.48
CA ALA A 8 -13.59 -26.34 -16.23
C ALA A 8 -14.65 -25.69 -15.33
N ALA A 9 -14.78 -26.23 -14.13
CA ALA A 9 -15.26 -25.46 -12.99
C ALA A 9 -14.01 -24.86 -12.33
N ALA A 10 -13.33 -23.98 -13.08
CA ALA A 10 -12.75 -22.82 -12.43
C ALA A 10 -13.96 -21.90 -12.22
N ASP A 11 -14.57 -21.98 -11.04
CA ASP A 11 -15.41 -20.87 -10.57
C ASP A 11 -14.55 -19.60 -10.68
N PRO A 12 -14.99 -18.55 -11.39
CA PRO A 12 -14.39 -17.23 -11.25
C PRO A 12 -14.92 -16.60 -9.96
N GLU A 13 -14.72 -17.24 -8.80
CA GLU A 13 -14.35 -16.43 -7.65
C GLU A 13 -12.96 -15.92 -8.00
N SER A 14 -12.87 -14.85 -8.78
CA SER A 14 -11.59 -14.18 -9.00
C SER A 14 -11.12 -13.77 -7.61
N PRO A 15 -10.10 -14.41 -7.00
CA PRO A 15 -9.47 -13.78 -5.86
C PRO A 15 -8.89 -12.52 -6.46
N SER A 16 -9.41 -11.33 -6.15
CA SER A 16 -8.91 -10.08 -6.72
C SER A 16 -7.42 -10.00 -6.40
N PRO A 17 -6.51 -10.49 -7.27
CA PRO A 17 -5.12 -10.72 -6.90
C PRO A 17 -4.36 -9.39 -6.83
N ASP A 18 -5.05 -8.34 -7.26
CA ASP A 18 -4.62 -6.97 -7.34
C ASP A 18 -5.03 -6.17 -6.10
N LEU A 19 -5.83 -6.71 -5.16
CA LEU A 19 -6.16 -5.97 -3.93
C LEU A 19 -4.98 -5.97 -2.96
N VAL A 20 -4.59 -4.77 -2.51
CA VAL A 20 -3.53 -4.53 -1.53
C VAL A 20 -4.11 -3.71 -0.39
N GLN A 21 -4.03 -4.26 0.81
CA GLN A 21 -4.25 -3.52 2.04
C GLN A 21 -2.98 -2.76 2.42
N VAL A 22 -3.13 -1.47 2.71
CA VAL A 22 -2.07 -0.58 3.15
C VAL A 22 -2.41 -0.09 4.54
N VAL A 23 -1.54 -0.40 5.49
CA VAL A 23 -1.66 0.02 6.88
C VAL A 23 -0.54 1.01 7.16
N LEU A 24 -0.89 2.23 7.59
CA LEU A 24 0.06 3.24 8.00
C LEU A 24 0.09 3.35 9.52
N ASP A 25 1.30 3.35 10.06
CA ASP A 25 1.65 3.39 11.48
C ASP A 25 2.69 4.49 11.74
N LYS A 26 2.76 4.98 12.99
CA LYS A 26 3.63 6.07 13.44
C LYS A 26 3.59 7.35 12.60
N CYS A 27 2.41 7.71 12.09
CA CYS A 27 2.24 8.91 11.28
C CYS A 27 1.11 9.80 11.79
N SER A 28 1.20 11.09 11.48
CA SER A 28 0.12 12.05 11.73
C SER A 28 -1.00 11.85 10.69
N ALA A 29 -2.21 12.32 11.02
CA ALA A 29 -3.34 12.29 10.08
C ALA A 29 -3.02 12.96 8.73
N ALA A 30 -2.21 14.04 8.74
CA ALA A 30 -1.79 14.75 7.54
C ALA A 30 -0.87 13.91 6.64
N ASP A 31 0.11 13.22 7.23
CA ASP A 31 1.00 12.32 6.49
C ASP A 31 0.25 11.11 5.96
N ALA A 32 -0.64 10.53 6.77
CA ALA A 32 -1.49 9.44 6.35
C ALA A 32 -2.36 9.84 5.15
N ASP A 33 -3.08 10.96 5.23
CA ASP A 33 -3.90 11.46 4.12
C ASP A 33 -3.07 11.75 2.87
N THR A 34 -1.84 12.22 3.04
CA THR A 34 -0.89 12.47 1.94
C THR A 34 -0.51 11.16 1.23
N VAL A 35 -0.09 10.13 1.96
CA VAL A 35 0.27 8.82 1.39
C VAL A 35 -0.95 8.16 0.73
N PHE A 36 -2.09 8.16 1.41
CA PHE A 36 -3.33 7.61 0.84
C PHE A 36 -3.86 8.45 -0.32
N GLY A 37 -3.62 9.76 -0.36
CA GLY A 37 -3.96 10.64 -1.48
C GLY A 37 -3.20 10.25 -2.73
N VAL A 38 -1.90 10.03 -2.62
CA VAL A 38 -1.06 9.51 -3.73
C VAL A 38 -1.58 8.15 -4.19
N LEU A 39 -1.84 7.22 -3.27
CA LEU A 39 -2.35 5.91 -3.63
C LEU A 39 -3.73 5.98 -4.30
N ARG A 40 -4.65 6.84 -3.83
CA ARG A 40 -5.98 7.06 -4.42
C ARG A 40 -5.92 7.67 -5.82
N GLU A 41 -4.93 8.50 -6.13
CA GLU A 41 -4.77 9.09 -7.46
C GLU A 41 -4.32 8.05 -8.50
N HIS A 42 -3.59 7.01 -8.07
CA HIS A 42 -3.04 5.98 -8.95
C HIS A 42 -3.83 4.67 -8.97
N PHE A 43 -4.43 4.29 -7.84
CA PHE A 43 -5.15 3.05 -7.66
C PHE A 43 -6.60 3.34 -7.26
N PRO A 44 -7.59 2.80 -7.98
CA PRO A 44 -8.97 2.90 -7.53
C PRO A 44 -9.13 2.16 -6.20
N SER A 45 -9.52 2.89 -5.16
CA SER A 45 -9.99 2.29 -3.92
C SER A 45 -11.40 1.75 -4.14
N ASP A 46 -11.61 0.46 -3.87
CA ASP A 46 -12.93 -0.20 -4.02
C ASP A 46 -13.98 0.44 -3.09
N ARG A 47 -13.54 0.98 -1.94
CA ARG A 47 -14.34 1.90 -1.12
C ARG A 47 -14.17 3.34 -1.63
N GLY A 48 -15.00 3.72 -2.61
CA GLY A 48 -15.00 5.08 -3.17
C GLY A 48 -15.03 6.16 -2.09
N ASP A 49 -14.08 7.10 -2.18
CA ASP A 49 -13.90 8.32 -1.35
C ASP A 49 -13.97 8.16 0.18
N ASP A 50 -14.06 6.93 0.71
CA ASP A 50 -14.12 6.71 2.16
C ASP A 50 -12.76 7.06 2.75
N ALA A 51 -12.71 8.20 3.44
CA ALA A 51 -11.50 8.70 4.10
C ALA A 51 -10.85 7.58 4.92
N PRO A 52 -9.50 7.51 4.97
CA PRO A 52 -8.80 6.45 5.67
C PRO A 52 -9.33 6.34 7.10
N ARG A 53 -9.86 5.17 7.45
CA ARG A 53 -10.53 4.97 8.72
C ARG A 53 -9.47 4.77 9.80
N GLN A 54 -9.43 5.65 10.78
CA GLN A 54 -8.62 5.44 11.98
C GLN A 54 -9.16 4.22 12.73
N THR A 55 -8.45 3.10 12.67
CA THR A 55 -8.80 1.87 13.37
C THR A 55 -8.04 1.82 14.69
N GLY A 56 -8.40 2.70 15.63
CA GLY A 56 -7.81 2.71 16.97
C GLY A 56 -8.25 3.90 17.82
N GLN A 57 -8.77 3.63 19.02
CA GLN A 57 -9.10 4.64 20.04
C GLN A 57 -7.90 4.96 20.96
N SER A 58 -6.72 4.39 20.70
CA SER A 58 -5.52 4.58 21.51
C SER A 58 -4.33 4.80 20.57
N GLU A 59 -3.57 5.86 20.84
CA GLU A 59 -2.32 6.11 20.13
C GLU A 59 -1.40 4.88 20.24
N PRO A 60 -0.79 4.43 19.13
CA PRO A 60 -0.65 5.14 17.85
C PRO A 60 -1.88 5.03 16.93
N ALA A 61 -2.22 6.12 16.24
CA ALA A 61 -3.25 6.13 15.21
C ALA A 61 -2.83 5.23 14.04
N VAL A 62 -3.48 4.07 13.91
CA VAL A 62 -3.32 3.19 12.76
C VAL A 62 -4.35 3.57 11.71
N TRP A 63 -3.87 3.79 10.49
CA TRP A 63 -4.71 4.12 9.35
C TRP A 63 -4.68 2.98 8.35
N THR A 64 -5.84 2.50 7.90
CA THR A 64 -5.91 1.39 6.95
C THR A 64 -6.70 1.79 5.71
N GLY A 65 -6.18 1.45 4.54
CA GLY A 65 -6.84 1.61 3.24
C GLY A 65 -6.63 0.40 2.34
N GLU A 66 -7.59 0.10 1.48
CA GLU A 66 -7.51 -1.01 0.51
C GLU A 66 -7.49 -0.44 -0.92
N PHE A 67 -6.55 -0.90 -1.74
CA PHE A 67 -6.25 -0.37 -3.06
C PHE A 67 -6.16 -1.47 -4.09
N CYS A 68 -6.73 -1.26 -5.28
CA CYS A 68 -6.62 -2.23 -6.37
C CYS A 68 -5.45 -1.86 -7.30
N ALA A 69 -4.39 -2.67 -7.29
CA ALA A 69 -3.17 -2.53 -8.09
C ALA A 69 -3.30 -3.02 -9.54
N ASP A 70 -4.50 -2.96 -10.12
CA ASP A 70 -4.80 -3.42 -11.49
C ASP A 70 -4.04 -2.60 -12.56
N LYS A 71 -3.81 -1.31 -12.30
CA LYS A 71 -3.13 -0.39 -13.22
C LYS A 71 -1.61 -0.31 -13.01
N SER A 72 -0.92 0.04 -14.09
CA SER A 72 0.52 0.28 -14.08
C SER A 72 0.87 1.55 -13.30
N PRO A 73 2.00 1.58 -12.57
CA PRO A 73 2.42 2.74 -11.80
C PRO A 73 2.64 3.94 -12.75
N ALA A 74 1.98 5.05 -12.50
CA ALA A 74 2.33 6.32 -13.12
C ALA A 74 3.34 7.06 -12.22
N SER A 75 4.25 7.82 -12.84
CA SER A 75 5.27 8.57 -12.10
C SER A 75 4.60 9.64 -11.25
N VAL A 76 4.88 9.63 -9.96
CA VAL A 76 4.36 10.62 -9.01
C VAL A 76 5.40 11.73 -8.83
N SER A 77 4.95 12.97 -8.69
CA SER A 77 5.83 14.02 -8.16
C SER A 77 6.16 13.71 -6.71
N GLY A 78 7.45 13.77 -6.35
CA GLY A 78 7.91 13.49 -5.00
C GLY A 78 7.14 14.30 -3.96
N VAL A 79 6.62 13.61 -2.94
CA VAL A 79 5.77 14.21 -1.92
C VAL A 79 6.53 14.33 -0.60
N LEU A 80 6.39 15.48 0.06
CA LEU A 80 7.00 15.76 1.34
C LEU A 80 6.16 15.14 2.47
N LEU A 81 6.78 14.28 3.26
CA LEU A 81 6.24 13.82 4.54
C LEU A 81 6.88 14.65 5.66
N ALA A 82 6.09 15.01 6.67
CA ALA A 82 6.57 15.72 7.85
C ALA A 82 7.45 14.81 8.71
N ASP A 83 7.08 13.53 8.82
CA ASP A 83 7.76 12.53 9.64
C ASP A 83 7.91 11.19 8.90
N SER A 84 8.70 10.27 9.47
CA SER A 84 8.82 8.92 8.94
C SER A 84 7.54 8.12 9.18
N VAL A 85 6.98 7.55 8.12
CA VAL A 85 5.75 6.75 8.17
C VAL A 85 6.10 5.28 7.97
N THR A 86 5.60 4.40 8.84
CA THR A 86 5.64 2.96 8.56
C THR A 86 4.43 2.62 7.69
N ALA A 87 4.65 1.94 6.57
CA ALA A 87 3.62 1.46 5.65
C ALA A 87 3.75 -0.06 5.50
N ASP A 88 2.76 -0.80 5.99
CA ASP A 88 2.65 -2.24 5.80
C ASP A 88 1.70 -2.52 4.64
N LEU A 89 2.24 -3.13 3.58
CA LEU A 89 1.51 -3.52 2.37
C LEU A 89 1.20 -5.02 2.44
N GLN A 90 -0.06 -5.41 2.47
CA GLN A 90 -0.48 -6.80 2.48
C GLN A 90 -1.35 -7.11 1.25
N GLY A 91 -1.00 -8.13 0.48
CA GLY A 91 -1.78 -8.56 -0.67
C GLY A 91 -1.00 -9.51 -1.58
N GLY A 92 -1.41 -9.64 -2.84
CA GLY A 92 -0.69 -10.48 -3.79
C GLY A 92 0.74 -9.99 -4.04
N PRO A 93 1.74 -10.88 -4.24
CA PRO A 93 3.15 -10.48 -4.44
C PRO A 93 3.36 -9.52 -5.62
N VAL A 94 2.58 -9.69 -6.68
CA VAL A 94 2.60 -8.80 -7.86
C VAL A 94 2.02 -7.43 -7.50
N ALA A 95 0.89 -7.41 -6.78
CA ALA A 95 0.18 -6.20 -6.41
C ALA A 95 0.97 -5.36 -5.39
N VAL A 96 1.52 -6.01 -4.36
CA VAL A 96 2.41 -5.38 -3.38
C VAL A 96 3.64 -4.78 -4.06
N GLY A 97 4.23 -5.48 -5.03
CA GLY A 97 5.34 -4.96 -5.82
C GLY A 97 4.99 -3.69 -6.60
N ARG A 98 3.79 -3.61 -7.18
CA ARG A 98 3.32 -2.41 -7.88
C ARG A 98 3.11 -1.22 -6.95
N VAL A 99 2.44 -1.44 -5.82
CA VAL A 99 2.21 -0.38 -4.82
C VAL A 99 3.53 0.12 -4.26
N ARG A 100 4.45 -0.79 -3.94
CA ARG A 100 5.82 -0.46 -3.54
C ARG A 100 6.51 0.45 -4.57
N SER A 101 6.46 0.11 -5.86
CA SER A 101 7.11 0.93 -6.90
C SER A 101 6.53 2.34 -7.02
N VAL A 102 5.22 2.51 -6.80
CA VAL A 102 4.61 3.86 -6.73
C VAL A 102 5.14 4.63 -5.53
N LEU A 103 5.19 3.98 -4.35
CA LEU A 103 5.70 4.59 -3.14
C LEU A 103 7.19 4.94 -3.25
N GLU A 104 8.02 4.09 -3.84
CA GLU A 104 9.44 4.35 -4.13
C GLU A 104 9.63 5.48 -5.17
N SER A 105 8.66 5.70 -6.06
CA SER A 105 8.69 6.82 -7.01
C SER A 105 8.27 8.15 -6.37
N ALA A 106 7.40 8.11 -5.35
CA ALA A 106 6.85 9.29 -4.69
C ALA A 106 7.62 9.69 -3.43
N PHE A 107 8.21 8.72 -2.73
CA PHE A 107 8.85 8.86 -1.42
C PHE A 107 10.13 8.03 -1.38
N VAL A 108 10.96 8.30 -0.37
CA VAL A 108 12.08 7.41 -0.05
C VAL A 108 11.52 6.23 0.76
N ALA A 109 11.36 5.08 0.12
CA ALA A 109 10.86 3.87 0.77
C ALA A 109 12.01 2.90 1.09
N GLU A 110 12.20 2.62 2.38
CA GLU A 110 13.15 1.61 2.86
C GLU A 110 12.42 0.36 3.30
N ALA A 111 12.73 -0.80 2.72
CA ALA A 111 12.10 -2.06 3.10
C ALA A 111 12.59 -2.52 4.48
N GLY A 112 11.69 -2.52 5.47
CA GLY A 112 11.97 -2.97 6.84
C GLY A 112 11.88 -4.49 7.00
N GLY A 113 11.06 -5.16 6.19
CA GLY A 113 10.91 -6.61 6.18
C GLY A 113 9.83 -7.11 5.23
N THR A 114 9.92 -8.36 4.80
CA THR A 114 8.90 -9.01 3.98
C THR A 114 8.55 -10.36 4.58
N VAL A 115 7.26 -10.60 4.75
CA VAL A 115 6.68 -11.86 5.23
C VAL A 115 5.83 -12.43 4.10
N SER A 116 6.26 -13.53 3.51
CA SER A 116 5.48 -14.22 2.48
C SER A 116 4.64 -15.31 3.13
N GLY A 117 3.32 -15.23 3.00
CA GLY A 117 2.38 -16.30 3.28
C GLY A 117 2.23 -17.28 2.10
N ASP A 118 1.24 -18.16 2.21
CA ASP A 118 0.97 -19.20 1.19
C ASP A 118 0.45 -18.59 -0.13
N GLN A 119 -0.31 -17.50 -0.05
CA GLN A 119 -0.92 -16.80 -1.20
C GLN A 119 -0.74 -15.28 -1.16
N GLU A 120 -0.56 -14.71 0.03
CA GLU A 120 -0.40 -13.27 0.25
C GLU A 120 1.01 -12.96 0.75
N VAL A 121 1.52 -11.77 0.47
CA VAL A 121 2.74 -11.25 1.07
C VAL A 121 2.44 -9.98 1.83
N GLN A 122 3.12 -9.81 2.94
CA GLN A 122 3.16 -8.58 3.72
C GLN A 122 4.56 -7.97 3.58
N LEU A 123 4.64 -6.74 3.09
CA LEU A 123 5.86 -5.98 2.95
C LEU A 123 5.77 -4.74 3.83
N GLN A 124 6.66 -4.66 4.81
CA GLN A 124 6.83 -3.45 5.61
C GLN A 124 7.81 -2.52 4.91
N LEU A 125 7.39 -1.29 4.69
CA LEU A 125 8.17 -0.19 4.17
C LEU A 125 8.20 0.93 5.21
N ARG A 126 9.34 1.60 5.32
CA ARG A 126 9.47 2.88 6.01
C ARG A 126 9.56 3.95 4.93
N LEU A 127 8.53 4.78 4.85
CA LEU A 127 8.47 5.93 3.96
C LEU A 127 9.04 7.15 4.69
N THR A 128 9.96 7.84 4.05
CA THR A 128 10.43 9.15 4.48
C THR A 128 10.21 10.15 3.35
N GLY A 129 9.96 11.41 3.72
CA GLY A 129 9.82 12.49 2.74
C GLY A 129 11.06 12.56 1.86
N ALA A 130 10.87 12.87 0.58
CA ALA A 130 11.93 12.97 -0.43
C ALA A 130 12.83 14.22 -0.21
N GLU A 131 13.38 14.33 1.00
CA GLU A 131 14.27 15.37 1.54
C GLU A 131 13.57 16.52 2.28
N HIS A 132 13.58 16.46 3.62
CA HIS A 132 14.09 17.62 4.37
C HIS A 132 15.62 17.52 4.29
N GLY A 133 16.20 18.14 3.28
CA GLY A 133 17.65 18.24 3.14
C GLY A 133 18.27 19.02 4.32
N GLU A 134 18.90 18.27 5.23
CA GLU A 134 20.19 18.56 5.92
C GLU A 134 20.22 19.60 7.09
N PRO A 135 21.18 19.53 8.05
CA PRO A 135 22.43 18.76 8.03
C PRO A 135 22.61 17.79 9.21
N ARG A 136 23.31 16.70 8.94
CA ARG A 136 23.96 15.91 9.98
C ARG A 136 25.17 16.69 10.52
N GLU A 137 24.92 17.69 11.36
CA GLU A 137 25.94 18.21 12.29
C GLU A 137 25.95 17.28 13.52
N LYS A 138 27.04 16.53 13.71
CA LYS A 138 27.38 15.91 14.99
C LYS A 138 28.85 16.21 15.26
N ALA A 139 29.02 16.97 16.35
CA ALA A 139 30.21 17.54 16.95
C ALA A 139 31.39 16.59 17.18
#